data_AF-A0A3N9VJ51-F1
#
_entry.id   AF-A0A3N9VJ51-F1
#
_cell.length_a   1.000
_cell.length_b   1.000
_cell.length_c   1.000
_cell.angle_alpha   90.00
_cell.angle_beta   90.00
_cell.angle_gamma   90.00
#
_symmetry.space_group_name_H-M   'P 1'
#
loop_
_entity.id
_entity.type
_entity.pdbx_description
1 polymer ?
#
loop_
_entity_poly.entity_id
_entity_poly.type
_entity_poly.pdbx_seq_one_letter_code
_entity_poly.pdbx_strand_id
1 'polypeptide(L)'
;MKLKERISWLMGTVQQSLFRHLYKCLPEPLTEREKHLVKILEIIQIDKYVPATASRQWLGRPIKEREAIARAFVAKANLKYQHTSSL
;
A
#
# COMPACT_ATOMS: atom_id res chain seq x y z
N MET A 1 3.88 -8.69 -22.93
CA MET A 1 3.14 -7.43 -22.66
C MET A 1 4.15 -6.32 -22.37
N LYS A 2 4.07 -5.19 -23.07
CA LYS A 2 4.95 -4.03 -22.83
C LYS A 2 4.64 -3.41 -21.45
N LEU A 3 5.60 -2.71 -20.84
CA LEU A 3 5.44 -2.14 -19.50
C LEU A 3 4.18 -1.25 -19.38
N LYS A 4 3.92 -0.41 -20.39
CA LYS A 4 2.75 0.46 -20.44
C LYS A 4 1.43 -0.31 -20.43
N GLU A 5 1.34 -1.39 -21.21
CA GLU A 5 0.15 -2.26 -21.26
C GLU A 5 -0.08 -2.95 -19.92
N ARG A 6 1.00 -3.39 -19.26
CA ARG A 6 0.92 -4.00 -17.92
C ARG A 6 0.41 -3.01 -16.87
N ILE A 7 0.90 -1.77 -16.91
CA ILE A 7 0.45 -0.71 -16.00
C ILE A 7 -1.02 -0.38 -16.26
N SER A 8 -1.43 -0.21 -17.53
CA SER A 8 -2.83 0.06 -17.87
C SER A 8 -3.77 -1.07 -17.43
N TRP A 9 -3.39 -2.33 -17.68
CA TRP A 9 -4.18 -3.50 -17.25
C TRP A 9 -4.29 -3.58 -15.72
N LEU A 10 -3.17 -3.35 -15.01
CA LEU A 10 -3.16 -3.32 -13.56
C LEU A 10 -4.08 -2.21 -13.04
N MET A 11 -3.96 -0.99 -13.57
CA MET A 11 -4.82 0.14 -13.18
C MET A 11 -6.30 -0.15 -13.40
N GLY A 12 -6.68 -0.77 -14.52
CA GLY A 12 -8.05 -1.19 -14.78
C GLY A 12 -8.54 -2.21 -13.73
N THR A 13 -7.69 -3.17 -13.38
CA THR A 13 -8.00 -4.18 -12.36
C THR A 13 -8.17 -3.56 -10.97
N VAL A 14 -7.26 -2.66 -10.58
CA VAL A 14 -7.33 -1.92 -9.31
C VAL A 14 -8.62 -1.11 -9.21
N GLN A 15 -8.99 -0.42 -10.29
CA GLN A 15 -10.21 0.39 -10.31
C GLN A 15 -11.49 -0.45 -10.19
N GLN A 16 -11.57 -1.58 -10.90
CA GLN A 16 -12.79 -2.40 -10.96
C GLN A 16 -12.98 -3.30 -9.73
N SER A 17 -11.89 -3.83 -9.17
CA SER A 17 -11.90 -4.77 -8.06
C SER A 17 -11.66 -4.06 -6.72
N LEU A 18 -10.48 -3.48 -6.57
CA LEU A 18 -9.99 -3.00 -5.28
C LEU A 18 -10.82 -1.83 -4.74
N PHE A 19 -11.00 -0.78 -5.53
CA PHE A 19 -11.81 0.37 -5.08
C PHE A 19 -13.26 0.00 -4.83
N ARG A 20 -13.83 -0.88 -5.66
CA ARG A 20 -15.20 -1.36 -5.46
C ARG A 20 -15.38 -2.05 -4.11
N HIS A 21 -14.39 -2.81 -3.66
CA HIS A 21 -14.43 -3.44 -2.35
C HIS A 21 -14.21 -2.40 -1.23
N LEU A 22 -13.22 -1.52 -1.40
CA LEU A 22 -12.92 -0.46 -0.42
C LEU A 22 -14.12 0.46 -0.14
N TYR A 23 -14.89 0.84 -1.16
CA TYR A 23 -16.09 1.65 -0.99
C TYR A 23 -17.20 0.96 -0.16
N LYS A 24 -17.19 -0.36 -0.05
CA LYS A 24 -18.14 -1.09 0.82
C LYS A 24 -17.67 -1.16 2.26
N CYS A 25 -16.36 -1.11 2.48
CA CYS A 25 -15.74 -1.31 3.79
C CYS A 25 -15.47 0.00 4.53
N LEU A 26 -15.32 1.11 3.81
CA LEU A 26 -15.01 2.41 4.38
C LEU A 26 -16.29 3.18 4.68
N PRO A 27 -16.37 3.87 5.83
CA PRO A 27 -17.53 4.69 6.20
C PRO A 27 -17.67 5.91 5.29
N GLU A 28 -16.54 6.42 4.77
CA GLU A 28 -16.50 7.56 3.85
C GLU A 28 -15.76 7.20 2.56
N PRO A 29 -16.11 7.83 1.42
CA PRO A 29 -15.37 7.65 0.18
C PRO A 29 -13.94 8.17 0.31
N LEU A 30 -12.98 7.45 -0.29
CA LEU A 30 -11.60 7.92 -0.39
C LEU A 30 -11.51 9.25 -1.17
N THR A 31 -10.69 10.16 -0.68
CA THR A 31 -10.25 11.35 -1.40
C THR A 31 -9.38 10.96 -2.61
N GLU A 32 -9.22 11.87 -3.58
CA GLU A 32 -8.35 11.60 -4.74
C GLU A 32 -6.88 11.34 -4.33
N ARG A 33 -6.45 11.97 -3.24
CA ARG A 33 -5.11 11.76 -2.69
C ARG A 33 -4.93 10.36 -2.11
N GLU A 34 -5.92 9.85 -1.39
CA GLU A 34 -5.89 8.49 -0.85
C GLU A 34 -6.04 7.44 -1.96
N LYS A 35 -6.89 7.69 -2.97
CA LYS A 35 -6.97 6.81 -4.16
C LYS A 35 -5.62 6.72 -4.86
N HIS A 36 -4.90 7.83 -4.99
CA HIS A 36 -3.57 7.83 -5.58
C HIS A 36 -2.59 7.01 -4.74
N LEU A 37 -2.61 7.16 -3.42
CA LEU A 37 -1.80 6.35 -2.50
C LEU A 37 -2.09 4.85 -2.64
N VAL A 38 -3.38 4.46 -2.65
CA VAL A 38 -3.79 3.06 -2.80
C VAL A 38 -3.27 2.45 -4.11
N LYS A 39 -3.34 3.19 -5.23
CA LYS A 39 -2.76 2.75 -6.51
C LYS A 39 -1.25 2.52 -6.40
N ILE A 40 -0.53 3.43 -5.75
CA ILE A 40 0.92 3.30 -5.56
C ILE A 40 1.26 2.05 -4.75
N LEU A 41 0.56 1.83 -3.63
CA LEU A 41 0.79 0.65 -2.78
C LEU A 41 0.56 -0.65 -3.55
N GLU A 42 -0.47 -0.70 -4.39
CA GLU A 42 -0.82 -1.87 -5.21
C GLU A 42 0.16 -2.10 -6.39
N ILE A 43 0.71 -1.03 -6.97
CA ILE A 43 1.76 -1.15 -8.00
C ILE A 43 3.06 -1.67 -7.37
N ILE A 44 3.46 -1.10 -6.23
CA ILE A 44 4.75 -1.41 -5.60
C ILE A 44 4.72 -2.79 -4.96
N GLN A 45 3.58 -3.25 -4.43
CA GLN A 45 3.46 -4.54 -3.72
C GLN A 45 4.53 -4.66 -2.63
N ILE A 46 4.53 -3.67 -1.73
CA ILE A 46 5.56 -3.47 -0.69
C ILE A 46 5.78 -4.73 0.15
N ASP A 47 4.73 -5.50 0.40
CA ASP A 47 4.75 -6.77 1.12
C ASP A 47 5.79 -7.75 0.58
N LYS A 48 6.06 -7.77 -0.73
CA LYS A 48 7.10 -8.62 -1.35
C LYS A 48 8.52 -8.27 -0.94
N TYR A 49 8.72 -7.05 -0.44
CA TYR A 49 10.01 -6.54 0.00
C TYR A 49 10.13 -6.53 1.53
N VAL A 50 9.07 -6.94 2.24
CA VAL A 50 9.07 -7.02 3.70
C VAL A 50 9.46 -8.44 4.13
N PRO A 51 10.46 -8.62 5.00
CA PRO A 51 10.82 -9.94 5.47
C PRO A 51 9.68 -10.62 6.25
N ALA A 52 9.16 -11.70 5.69
CA ALA A 52 8.04 -12.48 6.24
C ALA A 52 8.47 -13.60 7.21
N THR A 53 9.77 -13.77 7.47
CA THR A 53 10.29 -14.85 8.31
C THR A 53 10.90 -14.34 9.62
N ALA A 54 10.66 -15.10 10.71
CA ALA A 54 11.18 -14.84 12.05
C ALA A 54 12.52 -15.56 12.30
N SER A 55 12.94 -16.44 11.38
CA SER A 55 14.06 -17.36 11.59
C SER A 55 15.40 -16.68 11.88
N ARG A 56 15.52 -15.38 11.61
CA ARG A 56 16.68 -14.55 11.93
C ARG A 56 16.35 -13.34 12.80
N GLN A 57 15.17 -13.31 13.41
CA GLN A 57 14.69 -12.16 14.15
C GLN A 57 14.84 -12.38 15.66
N TRP A 58 15.91 -11.84 16.22
CA TRP A 58 16.15 -11.85 17.67
C TRP A 58 15.55 -10.63 18.39
N LEU A 59 15.42 -9.51 17.66
CA LEU A 59 14.93 -8.22 18.15
C LEU A 59 14.10 -7.50 17.06
N GLY A 60 13.33 -6.48 17.44
CA GLY A 60 12.57 -5.61 16.52
C GLY A 60 11.06 -5.85 16.50
N ARG A 61 10.37 -5.30 15.48
CA ARG A 61 8.89 -5.32 15.37
C ARG A 61 8.34 -6.70 14.97
N PRO A 62 7.23 -7.17 15.59
CA PRO A 62 6.57 -8.41 15.20
C PRO A 62 6.28 -8.48 13.71
N ILE A 63 6.38 -9.66 13.10
CA ILE A 63 6.17 -9.86 11.65
C ILE A 63 4.83 -9.28 11.18
N LYS A 64 3.77 -9.50 11.98
CA LYS A 64 2.41 -9.02 11.69
C LYS A 64 2.31 -7.50 11.55
N GLU A 65 3.25 -6.74 12.13
CA GLU A 65 3.26 -5.28 12.06
C GLU A 65 4.10 -4.73 10.91
N ARG A 66 5.04 -5.52 10.37
CA ARG A 66 6.06 -5.01 9.45
C ARG A 66 5.49 -4.51 8.13
N GLU A 67 4.53 -5.23 7.57
CA GLU A 67 3.87 -4.82 6.33
C GLU A 67 3.13 -3.50 6.51
N ALA A 68 2.41 -3.35 7.62
CA ALA A 68 1.70 -2.12 7.96
C ALA A 68 2.69 -0.95 8.13
N ILE A 69 3.81 -1.16 8.82
CA ILE A 69 4.87 -0.16 8.99
C ILE A 69 5.49 0.24 7.65
N ALA A 70 5.79 -0.73 6.78
CA ALA A 70 6.36 -0.46 5.47
C ALA A 70 5.40 0.33 4.56
N ARG A 71 4.10 -0.02 4.58
CA ARG A 71 3.05 0.74 3.88
C ARG A 71 2.91 2.16 4.44
N ALA A 72 2.93 2.32 5.77
CA ALA A 72 2.89 3.62 6.43
C ALA A 72 4.10 4.50 6.07
N PHE A 73 5.29 3.91 5.94
CA PHE A 73 6.49 4.62 5.50
C PHE A 73 6.34 5.19 4.08
N VAL A 74 5.80 4.42 3.15
CA VAL A 74 5.51 4.90 1.79
C VAL A 74 4.39 5.93 1.77
N ALA A 75 3.33 5.71 2.57
CA ALA A 75 2.24 6.67 2.73
C ALA A 75 2.74 8.03 3.23
N LYS A 76 3.60 8.04 4.26
CA LYS A 76 4.24 9.25 4.77
C LYS A 76 4.97 10.01 3.67
N ALA A 77 5.79 9.32 2.87
CA ALA A 77 6.55 9.94 1.79
C ALA A 77 5.64 10.54 0.71
N ASN A 78 4.57 9.83 0.33
CA ASN A 78 3.62 10.29 -0.68
C ASN A 78 2.75 11.47 -0.19
N LEU A 79 2.32 11.41 1.07
CA LEU A 79 1.50 12.44 1.72
C LEU A 79 2.33 13.63 2.21
N LYS A 80 3.66 13.57 2.08
CA LYS A 80 4.60 14.62 2.51
C LYS A 80 4.49 14.95 3.99
N TYR A 81 4.20 13.94 4.82
CA TYR A 81 4.21 14.13 6.26
C TYR A 81 5.64 14.12 6.80
N GLN A 82 5.93 15.05 7.71
CA GLN A 82 7.24 15.15 8.35
C GLN A 82 7.51 13.97 9.28
N HIS A 83 6.49 13.52 10.03
CA HIS A 83 6.57 12.43 11.00
C HIS A 83 5.60 11.30 10.65
N THR A 84 5.97 10.06 10.94
CA THR A 84 5.11 8.89 10.70
C THR A 84 3.93 8.86 11.68
N SER A 85 4.06 9.50 12.85
CA SER A 85 2.98 9.69 13.83
C SER A 85 1.92 10.70 13.39
N SER A 86 2.12 11.36 12.23
CA SER A 86 1.14 12.27 11.63
C SER A 86 0.19 11.55 10.66
N LEU A 87 0.34 10.23 10.51
CA LEU A 87 -0.61 9.34 9.84
C LEU A 87 -1.73 8.91 10.79
#